data_AF-A0A524IAA8-F1
#
_entry.id   AF-A0A524IAA8-F1
#
_cell.length_a   1.000
_cell.length_b   1.000
_cell.length_c   1.000
_cell.angle_alpha   90.00
_cell.angle_beta   90.00
_cell.angle_gamma   90.00
#
_symmetry.space_group_name_H-M   'P 1'
#
loop_
_entity.id
_entity.type
_entity.pdbx_description
1 polymer ?
#
loop_
_entity_poly.entity_id
_entity_poly.type
_entity_poly.pdbx_seq_one_letter_code
_entity_poly.pdbx_strand_id
1 'polypeptide(L)'
;METLAPLNELTQENLDEVSRRWPNLFDGAPHPRIVLVVGGSTARFRLTPDFARTIGNQVKDLANTCGGKVFAVTSPRTGNNVSQALKSALMPEHHVHEWQPNQSDNPYVAYLAGADVIIVTGESESMLAEAASLGKPVYIIPLPENPPTWKIRLSEAIVQRARSRPLNKRGTVRPQQGVERFCARLIQSGLVQPRRDLSLLHDSLINKGIARPFGEPIENGTRPQLRETERVAKKVKDILGIFDHQHA
;
A
#
# COMPACT_ATOMS: atom_id res chain seq x y z
N MET A 1 6.62 -8.31 -18.94
CA MET A 1 6.93 -7.12 -18.11
C MET A 1 6.37 -7.41 -16.73
N GLU A 2 7.23 -7.46 -15.73
CA GLU A 2 6.81 -7.72 -14.34
C GLU A 2 6.90 -6.42 -13.56
N THR A 3 5.83 -6.05 -12.85
CA THR A 3 5.77 -4.87 -11.97
C THR A 3 5.75 -5.32 -10.52
N LEU A 4 6.41 -4.59 -9.63
CA LEU A 4 6.43 -4.88 -8.20
C LEU A 4 5.13 -4.44 -7.51
N ALA A 5 4.61 -3.27 -7.88
CA ALA A 5 3.37 -2.70 -7.35
C ALA A 5 2.48 -2.20 -8.50
N PRO A 6 1.20 -1.88 -8.23
CA PRO A 6 0.34 -1.19 -9.19
C PRO A 6 0.95 0.14 -9.65
N LEU A 7 0.62 0.54 -10.88
CA LEU A 7 0.99 1.85 -11.40
C LEU A 7 0.18 2.93 -10.68
N ASN A 8 0.81 4.08 -10.45
CA ASN A 8 0.16 5.27 -9.89
C ASN A 8 0.51 6.50 -10.73
N GLU A 9 -0.29 7.55 -10.56
CA GLU A 9 -0.25 8.79 -11.35
C GLU A 9 0.56 9.90 -10.66
N LEU A 10 1.26 9.59 -9.56
CA LEU A 10 2.04 10.59 -8.84
C LEU A 10 3.30 10.94 -9.64
N THR A 11 3.33 12.16 -10.16
CA THR A 11 4.53 12.76 -10.77
C THR A 11 5.04 13.92 -9.90
N GLN A 12 6.29 14.34 -10.11
CA GLN A 12 6.82 15.49 -9.40
C GLN A 12 6.01 16.77 -9.69
N GLU A 13 5.53 16.95 -10.94
CA GLU A 13 4.68 18.11 -11.27
C GLU A 13 3.37 18.10 -10.46
N ASN A 14 2.72 16.94 -10.32
CA ASN A 14 1.51 16.77 -9.53
C ASN A 14 1.77 17.14 -8.05
N LEU A 15 2.86 16.64 -7.47
CA LEU A 15 3.23 16.91 -6.08
C LEU A 15 3.50 18.40 -5.84
N ASP A 16 4.17 19.07 -6.77
CA ASP A 16 4.47 20.50 -6.68
C ASP A 16 3.20 21.35 -6.80
N GLU A 17 2.29 20.98 -7.71
CA GLU A 17 0.99 21.64 -7.88
C GLU A 17 0.14 21.53 -6.62
N VAL A 18 0.03 20.31 -6.08
CA VAL A 18 -0.77 20.05 -4.89
C VAL A 18 -0.17 20.76 -3.67
N SER A 19 1.15 20.83 -3.54
CA SER A 19 1.81 21.58 -2.45
C SER A 19 1.51 23.08 -2.51
N ARG A 20 1.47 23.67 -3.72
CA ARG A 20 1.06 25.08 -3.91
C ARG A 20 -0.42 25.32 -3.60
N ARG A 21 -1.28 24.33 -3.85
CA ARG A 21 -2.72 24.41 -3.58
C ARG A 21 -3.04 24.36 -2.08
N TRP A 22 -2.18 23.72 -1.27
CA TRP A 22 -2.37 23.54 0.16
C TRP A 22 -1.18 24.07 1.00
N PRO A 23 -0.84 25.37 0.91
CA PRO A 23 0.39 25.91 1.49
C PRO A 23 0.44 25.83 3.02
N ASN A 24 -0.73 25.86 3.67
CA ASN A 24 -0.86 25.90 5.13
C ASN A 24 -1.29 24.55 5.73
N LEU A 25 -1.18 23.44 4.97
CA LEU A 25 -1.64 22.12 5.42
C LEU A 25 -0.97 21.65 6.71
N PHE A 26 0.30 22.02 6.87
CA PHE A 26 1.15 21.66 8.01
C PHE A 26 1.58 22.89 8.81
N ASP A 27 0.81 23.98 8.77
CA ASP A 27 1.22 25.26 9.33
C ASP A 27 1.55 25.16 10.83
N GLY A 28 2.71 25.71 11.22
CA GLY A 28 3.25 25.64 12.58
C GLY A 28 3.60 24.24 13.10
N ALA A 29 3.51 23.18 12.29
CA ALA A 29 3.76 21.82 12.75
C ALA A 29 5.27 21.49 12.84
N PRO A 30 5.76 20.91 13.95
CA PRO A 30 7.14 20.48 14.08
C PRO A 30 7.46 19.31 13.16
N HIS A 31 8.73 19.18 12.80
CA HIS A 31 9.27 18.01 12.13
C HIS A 31 9.70 16.94 13.17
N PRO A 32 9.57 15.63 12.85
CA PRO A 32 9.03 15.10 11.60
C PRO A 32 7.50 15.16 11.54
N ARG A 33 6.99 15.50 10.35
CA ARG A 33 5.59 15.41 9.95
C ARG A 33 5.30 13.97 9.55
N ILE A 34 4.62 13.25 10.44
CA ILE A 34 4.30 11.84 10.29
C ILE A 34 2.89 11.74 9.69
N VAL A 35 2.80 11.29 8.44
CA VAL A 35 1.51 11.09 7.78
C VAL A 35 1.07 9.64 7.95
N LEU A 36 -0.04 9.44 8.66
CA LEU A 36 -0.65 8.13 8.85
C LEU A 36 -1.80 7.94 7.85
N VAL A 37 -1.60 7.11 6.85
CA VAL A 37 -2.63 6.76 5.87
C VAL A 37 -3.40 5.53 6.34
N VAL A 38 -4.70 5.72 6.59
CA VAL A 38 -5.59 4.68 7.10
C VAL A 38 -6.58 4.27 6.03
N GLY A 39 -6.44 3.03 5.57
CA GLY A 39 -7.38 2.40 4.67
C GLY A 39 -8.59 1.84 5.39
N GLY A 40 -8.96 0.59 5.11
CA GLY A 40 -10.23 0.03 5.56
C GLY A 40 -10.25 -1.49 5.60
N SER A 41 -11.29 -2.06 6.18
CA SER A 41 -11.48 -3.51 6.17
C SER A 41 -11.63 -4.02 4.74
N THR A 42 -11.09 -5.20 4.48
CA THR A 42 -11.22 -5.92 3.20
C THR A 42 -11.72 -7.35 3.47
N ALA A 43 -11.95 -8.13 2.42
CA ALA A 43 -12.26 -9.55 2.60
C ALA A 43 -11.16 -10.30 3.38
N ARG A 44 -9.89 -9.92 3.21
CA ARG A 44 -8.74 -10.56 3.87
C ARG A 44 -8.38 -9.92 5.21
N PHE A 45 -8.57 -8.61 5.37
CA PHE A 45 -8.04 -7.86 6.51
C PHE A 45 -9.16 -7.16 7.28
N ARG A 46 -9.01 -7.09 8.61
CA ARG A 46 -9.99 -6.43 9.48
C ARG A 46 -9.37 -5.22 10.17
N LEU A 47 -9.97 -4.05 9.95
CA LEU A 47 -9.66 -2.82 10.65
C LEU A 47 -10.79 -2.53 11.65
N THR A 48 -10.57 -2.88 12.92
CA THR A 48 -11.54 -2.62 14.00
C THR A 48 -11.29 -1.28 14.68
N PRO A 49 -12.31 -0.70 15.35
CA PRO A 49 -12.11 0.49 16.18
C PRO A 49 -11.02 0.31 17.24
N ASP A 50 -10.96 -0.86 17.90
CA ASP A 50 -9.94 -1.15 18.92
C ASP A 50 -8.53 -1.20 18.33
N PHE A 51 -8.39 -1.81 17.15
CA PHE A 51 -7.11 -1.83 16.44
C PHE A 51 -6.70 -0.42 16.02
N ALA A 52 -7.64 0.38 15.50
CA ALA A 52 -7.39 1.78 15.13
C ALA A 52 -6.98 2.65 16.33
N ARG A 53 -7.60 2.44 17.50
CA ARG A 53 -7.19 3.10 18.75
C ARG A 53 -5.78 2.69 19.16
N THR A 54 -5.47 1.39 19.04
CA THR A 54 -4.12 0.86 19.35
C THR A 54 -3.06 1.50 18.45
N ILE A 55 -3.27 1.50 17.13
CA ILE A 55 -2.37 2.14 16.17
C ILE A 55 -2.28 3.65 16.41
N GLY A 56 -3.41 4.33 16.64
CA GLY A 56 -3.43 5.76 16.94
C GLY A 56 -2.57 6.11 18.15
N ASN A 57 -2.68 5.34 19.24
CA ASN A 57 -1.85 5.52 20.42
C ASN A 57 -0.37 5.24 20.14
N GLN A 58 -0.05 4.15 19.43
CA GLN A 58 1.34 3.82 19.09
C GLN A 58 2.00 4.90 18.23
N VAL A 59 1.28 5.43 17.24
CA VAL A 59 1.79 6.51 16.38
C VAL A 59 1.89 7.84 17.15
N LYS A 60 0.98 8.11 18.08
CA LYS A 60 1.08 9.25 19.01
C LYS A 60 2.34 9.15 19.88
N ASP A 61 2.55 8.02 20.54
CA ASP A 61 3.71 7.81 21.42
C ASP A 61 5.02 7.92 20.65
N LEU A 62 5.03 7.41 19.41
CA LEU A 62 6.14 7.53 18.48
C LEU A 62 6.43 9.00 18.11
N ALA A 63 5.39 9.77 17.77
CA ALA A 63 5.52 11.19 17.46
C ALA A 63 6.03 12.00 18.67
N ASN A 64 5.50 11.72 19.86
CA ASN A 64 5.95 12.35 21.10
C ASN A 64 7.42 12.04 21.40
N THR A 65 7.87 10.81 21.12
CA THR A 65 9.26 10.40 21.33
C THR A 65 10.23 11.13 20.39
N CYS A 66 9.83 11.38 19.15
CA CYS A 66 10.68 12.07 18.17
C CYS A 66 10.40 13.59 18.04
N GLY A 67 9.53 14.16 18.89
CA GLY A 67 9.12 15.57 18.82
C GLY A 67 8.32 15.94 17.57
N GLY A 68 7.74 14.95 16.88
CA GLY A 68 7.02 15.12 15.62
C GLY A 68 5.53 15.39 15.78
N LYS A 69 4.84 15.51 14.64
CA LYS A 69 3.38 15.75 14.58
C LYS A 69 2.72 14.73 13.65
N VAL A 70 1.65 14.10 14.12
CA VAL A 70 0.87 13.14 13.33
C VAL A 70 -0.23 13.84 12.54
N PHE A 71 -0.34 13.47 11.28
CA PHE A 71 -1.43 13.83 10.37
C PHE A 71 -2.05 12.54 9.83
N ALA A 72 -3.12 12.09 10.46
CA ALA A 72 -3.84 10.91 10.02
C ALA A 72 -4.83 11.27 8.91
N VAL A 73 -4.86 10.47 7.85
CA VAL A 73 -5.76 10.64 6.71
C VAL A 73 -6.53 9.35 6.50
N THR A 74 -7.85 9.40 6.60
CA THR A 74 -8.71 8.23 6.33
C THR A 74 -9.02 8.11 4.84
N SER A 75 -9.64 7.00 4.45
CA SER A 75 -9.98 6.66 3.07
C SER A 75 -11.47 6.44 2.89
N PRO A 76 -11.98 6.32 1.64
CA PRO A 76 -13.36 5.93 1.38
C PRO A 76 -13.79 4.61 2.03
N ARG A 77 -12.83 3.73 2.35
CA ARG A 77 -13.07 2.41 2.96
C ARG A 77 -13.03 2.44 4.49
N THR A 78 -12.65 3.57 5.09
CA THR A 78 -12.54 3.68 6.54
C THR A 78 -13.93 3.86 7.15
N GLY A 79 -14.37 2.90 7.97
CA GLY A 79 -15.69 2.97 8.60
C GLY A 79 -15.76 4.07 9.67
N ASN A 80 -16.95 4.66 9.87
CA ASN A 80 -17.13 5.77 10.81
C ASN A 80 -16.61 5.47 12.22
N ASN A 81 -16.91 4.29 12.78
CA ASN A 81 -16.44 3.90 14.11
C ASN A 81 -14.90 3.81 14.21
N VAL A 82 -14.23 3.46 13.10
CA VAL A 82 -12.77 3.44 13.01
C VAL A 82 -12.22 4.86 12.99
N SER A 83 -12.81 5.75 12.18
CA SER A 83 -12.44 7.17 12.13
C SER A 83 -12.60 7.84 13.50
N GLN A 84 -13.70 7.59 14.20
CA GLN A 84 -13.94 8.13 15.55
C GLN A 84 -12.94 7.60 16.58
N ALA A 85 -12.59 6.30 16.52
CA ALA A 85 -11.59 5.72 17.39
C ALA A 85 -10.20 6.34 17.16
N LEU A 86 -9.85 6.60 15.89
CA LEU A 86 -8.60 7.25 15.52
C LEU A 86 -8.56 8.71 16.00
N LYS A 87 -9.66 9.47 15.80
CA LYS A 87 -9.81 10.83 16.33
C LYS A 87 -9.63 10.88 17.84
N SER A 88 -10.29 9.98 18.56
CA SER A 88 -10.22 9.90 20.01
C SER A 88 -8.81 9.57 20.52
N ALA A 89 -7.99 8.87 19.73
CA ALA A 89 -6.61 8.53 20.10
C ALA A 89 -5.62 9.68 19.81
N LEU A 90 -5.84 10.44 18.74
CA LEU A 90 -4.88 11.41 18.21
C LEU A 90 -5.17 12.87 18.59
N MET A 91 -6.44 13.26 18.71
CA MET A 91 -6.81 14.65 19.01
C MET A 91 -6.79 14.92 20.53
N PRO A 92 -6.52 16.17 20.97
CA PRO A 92 -6.31 17.40 20.18
C PRO A 92 -4.85 17.64 19.76
N GLU A 93 -3.91 16.83 20.24
CA GLU A 93 -2.47 17.03 20.04
C GLU A 93 -2.02 16.77 18.60
N HIS A 94 -2.77 16.01 17.83
CA HIS A 94 -2.49 15.68 16.43
C HIS A 94 -3.68 15.98 15.53
N HIS A 95 -3.49 15.80 14.22
CA HIS A 95 -4.51 16.08 13.22
C HIS A 95 -5.08 14.79 12.63
N VAL A 96 -6.40 14.75 12.44
CA VAL A 96 -7.09 13.67 11.72
C VAL A 96 -7.97 14.29 10.64
N HIS A 97 -7.60 14.05 9.38
CA HIS A 97 -8.40 14.36 8.21
C HIS A 97 -9.28 13.16 7.85
N GLU A 98 -10.58 13.31 8.03
CA GLU A 98 -11.53 12.29 7.58
C GLU A 98 -11.91 12.50 6.13
N TRP A 99 -11.78 11.45 5.32
CA TRP A 99 -12.30 11.44 3.97
C TRP A 99 -13.82 11.68 3.96
N GLN A 100 -14.26 12.50 3.02
CA GLN A 100 -15.67 12.81 2.79
C GLN A 100 -16.06 12.49 1.34
N PRO A 101 -17.22 11.85 1.09
CA PRO A 101 -17.63 11.43 -0.24
C PRO A 101 -17.87 12.56 -1.24
N ASN A 102 -18.26 13.74 -0.77
CA ASN A 102 -18.59 14.90 -1.62
C ASN A 102 -17.51 15.98 -1.59
N GLN A 103 -16.32 15.66 -1.09
CA GLN A 103 -15.22 16.61 -1.07
C GLN A 103 -14.52 16.59 -2.43
N SER A 104 -14.78 17.63 -3.22
CA SER A 104 -14.20 17.81 -4.55
C SER A 104 -12.68 18.02 -4.52
N ASP A 105 -12.14 18.49 -3.39
CA ASP A 105 -10.72 18.77 -3.20
C ASP A 105 -10.15 17.96 -2.01
N ASN A 106 -9.66 16.75 -2.31
CA ASN A 106 -9.10 15.84 -1.32
C ASN A 106 -7.59 16.13 -1.10
N PRO A 107 -7.17 16.57 0.10
CA PRO A 107 -5.78 16.87 0.41
C PRO A 107 -4.88 15.63 0.58
N TYR A 108 -5.36 14.41 0.29
CA TYR A 108 -4.59 13.18 0.42
C TYR A 108 -3.18 13.26 -0.19
N VAL A 109 -3.10 13.66 -1.45
CA VAL A 109 -1.80 13.80 -2.15
C VAL A 109 -0.95 14.91 -1.52
N ALA A 110 -1.58 15.97 -1.00
CA ALA A 110 -0.89 17.07 -0.33
C ALA A 110 -0.25 16.60 0.98
N TYR A 111 -0.95 15.76 1.73
CA TYR A 111 -0.39 15.13 2.92
C TYR A 111 0.82 14.27 2.56
N LEU A 112 0.67 13.39 1.57
CA LEU A 112 1.78 12.57 1.10
C LEU A 112 2.98 13.42 0.64
N ALA A 113 2.75 14.49 -0.11
CA ALA A 113 3.76 15.40 -0.63
C ALA A 113 4.52 16.16 0.47
N GLY A 114 3.85 16.54 1.56
CA GLY A 114 4.46 17.26 2.69
C GLY A 114 4.95 16.41 3.86
N ALA A 115 4.76 15.08 3.81
CA ALA A 115 5.22 14.15 4.84
C ALA A 115 6.76 14.09 4.92
N ASP A 116 7.32 13.96 6.12
CA ASP A 116 8.70 13.51 6.28
C ASP A 116 8.76 11.98 6.40
N VAL A 117 7.72 11.39 6.99
CA VAL A 117 7.58 9.95 7.22
C VAL A 117 6.15 9.56 6.90
N ILE A 118 5.97 8.45 6.17
CA ILE A 118 4.67 7.91 5.83
C ILE A 118 4.48 6.60 6.56
N ILE A 119 3.38 6.48 7.30
CA ILE A 119 2.94 5.23 7.92
C ILE A 119 1.65 4.84 7.23
N VAL A 120 1.55 3.64 6.69
CA VAL A 120 0.41 3.22 5.87
C VAL A 120 -0.12 1.87 6.33
N THR A 121 -1.44 1.74 6.36
CA THR A 121 -2.07 0.44 6.60
C THR A 121 -1.77 -0.51 5.45
N GLY A 122 -1.24 -1.68 5.78
CA GLY A 122 -0.65 -2.60 4.81
C GLY A 122 -1.65 -3.30 3.90
N GLU A 123 -2.96 -3.07 4.03
CA GLU A 123 -3.97 -3.80 3.26
C GLU A 123 -4.21 -3.23 1.84
N SER A 124 -3.62 -2.07 1.53
CA SER A 124 -3.88 -1.32 0.30
C SER A 124 -2.63 -1.25 -0.61
N GLU A 125 -2.65 -2.01 -1.71
CA GLU A 125 -1.56 -2.00 -2.70
C GLU A 125 -1.35 -0.62 -3.32
N SER A 126 -2.43 0.10 -3.64
CA SER A 126 -2.36 1.44 -4.25
C SER A 126 -1.70 2.45 -3.30
N MET A 127 -2.11 2.49 -2.03
CA MET A 127 -1.52 3.41 -1.05
C MET A 127 -0.05 3.08 -0.77
N LEU A 128 0.30 1.79 -0.76
CA LEU A 128 1.70 1.36 -0.64
C LEU A 128 2.51 1.79 -1.87
N ALA A 129 1.96 1.65 -3.08
CA ALA A 129 2.62 2.07 -4.31
C ALA A 129 2.84 3.59 -4.36
N GLU A 130 1.83 4.36 -3.95
CA GLU A 130 1.89 5.82 -3.85
C GLU A 130 2.90 6.28 -2.80
N ALA A 131 2.89 5.70 -1.59
CA ALA A 131 3.87 6.03 -0.56
C ALA A 131 5.30 5.68 -1.01
N ALA A 132 5.48 4.52 -1.65
CA ALA A 132 6.76 4.02 -2.12
C ALA A 132 7.36 4.83 -3.29
N SER A 133 6.54 5.51 -4.10
CA SER A 133 7.05 6.31 -5.23
C SER A 133 7.69 7.63 -4.79
N LEU A 134 7.38 8.11 -3.59
CA LEU A 134 7.81 9.42 -3.09
C LEU A 134 9.27 9.46 -2.59
N GLY A 135 9.88 8.30 -2.33
CA GLY A 135 11.26 8.22 -1.83
C GLY A 135 11.41 8.68 -0.39
N LYS A 136 10.33 8.60 0.38
CA LYS A 136 10.26 8.92 1.80
C LYS A 136 10.32 7.64 2.63
N PRO A 137 10.66 7.71 3.93
CA PRO A 137 10.55 6.58 4.84
C PRO A 137 9.09 6.11 4.91
N VAL A 138 8.84 4.86 4.50
CA VAL A 138 7.52 4.23 4.54
C VAL A 138 7.50 3.13 5.59
N TYR A 139 6.52 3.17 6.50
CA TYR A 139 6.29 2.12 7.48
C TYR A 139 4.96 1.43 7.23
N ILE A 140 4.96 0.11 7.19
CA ILE A 140 3.78 -0.70 6.89
C ILE A 140 3.19 -1.23 8.19
N ILE A 141 1.94 -0.85 8.48
CA ILE A 141 1.18 -1.43 9.58
C ILE A 141 0.56 -2.75 9.10
N PRO A 142 0.92 -3.90 9.68
CA PRO A 142 0.25 -5.15 9.37
C PRO A 142 -1.17 -5.14 9.95
N LEU A 143 -2.17 -5.50 9.14
CA LEU A 143 -3.55 -5.62 9.63
C LEU A 143 -3.85 -7.07 10.03
N PRO A 144 -4.69 -7.28 11.06
CA PRO A 144 -5.20 -8.59 11.40
C PRO A 144 -5.94 -9.23 10.21
N GLU A 145 -5.64 -10.49 9.92
CA GLU A 145 -6.32 -11.24 8.86
C GLU A 145 -7.65 -11.85 9.36
N ASN A 146 -8.66 -11.82 8.49
CA ASN A 146 -9.88 -12.58 8.68
C ASN A 146 -9.63 -14.07 8.43
N PRO A 147 -10.26 -14.97 9.21
CA PRO A 147 -10.16 -16.40 8.94
C PRO A 147 -10.69 -16.72 7.53
N PRO A 148 -10.01 -17.59 6.76
CA PRO A 148 -10.44 -17.91 5.41
C PRO A 148 -11.76 -18.69 5.42
N THR A 149 -12.76 -18.16 4.71
CA THR A 149 -14.02 -18.86 4.45
C THR A 149 -13.78 -20.16 3.66
N TRP A 150 -14.70 -21.11 3.72
CA TRP A 150 -14.59 -22.37 2.95
C TRP A 150 -14.39 -22.14 1.44
N LYS A 151 -15.02 -21.11 0.84
CA LYS A 151 -14.83 -20.75 -0.57
C LYS A 151 -13.38 -20.34 -0.87
N ILE A 152 -12.77 -19.61 0.06
CA ILE A 152 -11.37 -19.19 -0.03
C ILE A 152 -10.46 -20.42 0.05
N ARG A 153 -10.69 -21.30 1.03
CA ARG A 153 -9.93 -22.55 1.17
C ARG A 153 -10.03 -23.44 -0.08
N LEU A 154 -11.22 -23.52 -0.67
CA LEU A 154 -11.43 -24.27 -1.92
C LEU A 154 -10.67 -23.63 -3.09
N SER A 155 -10.76 -22.31 -3.25
CA SER A 155 -9.98 -21.58 -4.26
C SER A 155 -8.48 -21.82 -4.10
N GLU A 156 -7.97 -21.69 -2.88
CA GLU A 156 -6.55 -21.94 -2.55
C GLU A 156 -6.14 -23.39 -2.86
N ALA A 157 -6.99 -24.38 -2.54
CA ALA A 157 -6.75 -25.78 -2.89
C ALA A 157 -6.70 -26.00 -4.41
N ILE A 158 -7.60 -25.36 -5.17
CA ILE A 158 -7.60 -25.41 -6.64
C ILE A 158 -6.31 -24.78 -7.19
N VAL A 159 -5.90 -23.63 -6.66
CA VAL A 159 -4.66 -22.95 -7.06
C VAL A 159 -3.43 -23.78 -6.74
N GLN A 160 -3.33 -24.35 -5.53
CA GLN A 160 -2.24 -25.25 -5.15
C GLN A 160 -2.18 -26.47 -6.07
N ARG A 161 -3.33 -27.06 -6.39
CA ARG A 161 -3.41 -28.21 -7.29
C ARG A 161 -3.01 -27.86 -8.72
N ALA A 162 -3.41 -26.70 -9.23
CA ALA A 162 -3.00 -26.21 -10.54
C ALA A 162 -1.50 -25.90 -10.63
N ARG A 163 -0.89 -25.45 -9.52
CA ARG A 163 0.55 -25.14 -9.44
C ARG A 163 1.42 -26.35 -9.10
N SER A 164 0.82 -27.47 -8.71
CA SER A 164 1.54 -28.70 -8.40
C SER A 164 2.34 -29.19 -9.61
N ARG A 165 3.61 -29.52 -9.37
CA ARG A 165 4.53 -30.07 -10.37
C ARG A 165 5.07 -31.41 -9.88
N PRO A 166 4.25 -32.47 -9.89
CA PRO A 166 4.69 -33.77 -9.39
C PRO A 166 5.86 -34.29 -10.22
N LEU A 167 6.84 -34.90 -9.56
CA LEU A 167 7.97 -35.53 -10.22
C LEU A 167 7.61 -36.96 -10.64
N ASN A 168 8.10 -37.38 -11.80
CA ASN A 168 8.05 -38.78 -12.22
C ASN A 168 9.03 -39.62 -11.37
N LYS A 169 8.91 -40.96 -11.44
CA LYS A 169 9.86 -41.90 -10.81
C LYS A 169 11.33 -41.67 -11.20
N ARG A 170 11.59 -40.94 -12.29
CA ARG A 170 12.91 -40.56 -12.81
C ARG A 170 13.38 -39.16 -12.37
N GLY A 171 12.66 -38.50 -11.46
CA GLY A 171 13.02 -37.17 -10.95
C GLY A 171 12.69 -35.99 -11.87
N THR A 172 12.12 -36.22 -13.05
CA THR A 172 11.71 -35.16 -13.99
C THR A 172 10.29 -34.65 -13.69
N VAL A 173 10.03 -33.35 -13.89
CA VAL A 173 8.68 -32.78 -13.76
C VAL A 173 7.70 -33.46 -14.72
N ARG A 174 6.59 -33.99 -14.18
CA ARG A 174 5.52 -34.59 -14.97
C ARG A 174 4.67 -33.49 -15.63
N PRO A 175 4.23 -33.66 -16.89
CA PRO A 175 3.23 -32.79 -17.50
C PRO A 175 1.94 -32.78 -16.67
N GLN A 176 1.29 -31.62 -16.55
CA GLN A 176 0.01 -31.51 -15.84
C GLN A 176 -1.06 -32.42 -16.45
N GLN A 177 -1.70 -33.24 -15.63
CA GLN A 177 -2.70 -34.22 -16.08
C GLN A 177 -3.97 -34.23 -15.23
N GLY A 178 -5.09 -34.60 -15.85
CA GLY A 178 -6.38 -34.78 -15.18
C GLY A 178 -6.80 -33.55 -14.36
N VAL A 179 -6.85 -33.73 -13.03
CA VAL A 179 -7.30 -32.72 -12.06
C VAL A 179 -6.45 -31.45 -12.11
N GLU A 180 -5.13 -31.56 -12.26
CA GLU A 180 -4.24 -30.37 -12.29
C GLU A 180 -4.56 -29.49 -13.49
N ARG A 181 -4.78 -30.13 -14.66
CA ARG A 181 -5.16 -29.44 -15.89
C ARG A 181 -6.56 -28.86 -15.82
N PHE A 182 -7.49 -29.54 -15.13
CA PHE A 182 -8.82 -29.01 -14.86
C PHE A 182 -8.76 -27.77 -13.95
N CYS A 183 -8.02 -27.84 -12.85
CA CYS A 183 -7.78 -26.70 -11.97
C CYS A 183 -7.10 -25.53 -12.71
N ALA A 184 -6.11 -25.81 -13.56
CA ALA A 184 -5.47 -24.80 -14.41
C ALA A 184 -6.46 -24.16 -15.40
N ARG A 185 -7.37 -24.94 -15.99
CA ARG A 185 -8.45 -24.42 -16.84
C ARG A 185 -9.42 -23.54 -16.09
N LEU A 186 -9.80 -23.90 -14.86
CA LEU A 186 -10.65 -23.05 -14.01
C LEU A 186 -10.02 -21.69 -13.72
N ILE A 187 -8.69 -21.64 -13.56
CA ILE A 187 -7.95 -20.39 -13.38
C ILE A 187 -7.89 -19.61 -14.69
N GLN A 188 -7.54 -20.28 -15.80
CA GLN A 188 -7.45 -19.65 -17.13
C GLN A 188 -8.78 -19.10 -17.62
N SER A 189 -9.90 -19.73 -17.28
CA SER A 189 -11.24 -19.25 -17.62
C SER A 189 -11.73 -18.11 -16.71
N GLY A 190 -10.97 -17.76 -15.67
CA GLY A 190 -11.35 -16.74 -14.68
C GLY A 190 -12.40 -17.21 -13.66
N LEU A 191 -12.86 -18.46 -13.73
CA LEU A 191 -13.81 -19.04 -12.77
C LEU A 191 -13.22 -19.13 -11.35
N VAL A 192 -11.90 -19.31 -11.25
CA VAL A 192 -11.15 -19.30 -9.99
C VAL A 192 -10.02 -18.30 -10.10
N GLN A 193 -10.10 -17.21 -9.34
CA GLN A 193 -9.01 -16.23 -9.26
C GLN A 193 -8.17 -16.50 -8.01
N PRO A 194 -6.83 -16.67 -8.16
CA PRO A 194 -5.92 -16.68 -7.03
C PRO A 194 -6.07 -15.39 -6.22
N ARG A 195 -5.97 -15.50 -4.90
CA ARG A 195 -5.96 -14.31 -4.03
C ARG A 195 -4.70 -13.49 -4.31
N ARG A 196 -4.85 -12.18 -4.20
CA ARG A 196 -3.70 -11.26 -4.21
C ARG A 196 -2.84 -11.55 -2.99
N ASP A 197 -1.55 -11.72 -3.24
CA ASP A 197 -0.57 -11.99 -2.20
C ASP A 197 0.12 -10.70 -1.77
N LEU A 198 -0.49 -10.06 -0.79
CA LEU A 198 -0.03 -8.78 -0.28
C LEU A 198 1.26 -8.89 0.52
N SER A 199 1.53 -10.08 1.07
CA SER A 199 2.77 -10.38 1.79
C SER A 199 3.97 -10.29 0.85
N LEU A 200 3.84 -10.79 -0.38
CA LEU A 200 4.90 -10.62 -1.40
C LEU A 200 5.19 -9.16 -1.72
N LEU A 201 4.17 -8.30 -1.78
CA LEU A 201 4.38 -6.87 -1.98
C LEU A 201 5.14 -6.26 -0.79
N HIS A 202 4.70 -6.55 0.44
CA HIS A 202 5.35 -6.05 1.66
C HIS A 202 6.81 -6.48 1.72
N ASP A 203 7.07 -7.77 1.56
CA ASP A 203 8.40 -8.35 1.57
C ASP A 203 9.27 -7.74 0.48
N SER A 204 8.73 -7.54 -0.72
CA SER A 204 9.47 -6.93 -1.84
C SER A 204 9.84 -5.47 -1.57
N LEU A 205 8.95 -4.69 -0.95
CA LEU A 205 9.23 -3.30 -0.56
C LEU A 205 10.27 -3.23 0.56
N ILE A 206 10.17 -4.12 1.55
CA ILE A 206 11.10 -4.19 2.68
C ILE A 206 12.48 -4.65 2.22
N ASN A 207 12.56 -5.73 1.43
CA ASN A 207 13.83 -6.26 0.93
C ASN A 207 14.56 -5.28 0.00
N LYS A 208 13.84 -4.40 -0.70
CA LYS A 208 14.43 -3.33 -1.51
C LYS A 208 14.80 -2.08 -0.70
N GLY A 209 14.55 -2.08 0.61
CA GLY A 209 14.81 -0.94 1.50
C GLY A 209 13.89 0.27 1.25
N ILE A 210 12.78 0.06 0.55
CA ILE A 210 11.80 1.12 0.24
C ILE A 210 10.90 1.36 1.45
N ALA A 211 10.48 0.29 2.12
CA ALA A 211 9.62 0.33 3.29
C ALA A 211 10.21 -0.45 4.46
N ARG A 212 9.64 -0.28 5.65
CA ARG A 212 9.97 -1.00 6.88
C ARG A 212 8.70 -1.49 7.58
N PRO A 213 8.77 -2.56 8.38
CA PRO A 213 7.66 -2.93 9.24
C PRO A 213 7.44 -1.83 10.30
N PHE A 214 6.16 -1.55 10.61
CA PHE A 214 5.83 -0.65 11.71
C PHE A 214 6.27 -1.25 13.06
N GLY A 215 6.85 -0.41 13.92
CA GLY A 215 7.47 -0.81 15.20
C GLY A 215 8.99 -0.68 15.21
N GLU A 216 9.63 -0.54 14.05
CA GLU A 216 11.02 -0.09 13.97
C GLU A 216 11.17 1.41 14.28
N PRO A 217 12.34 1.86 14.74
CA PRO A 217 12.61 3.28 14.98
C PRO A 217 12.32 4.14 13.74
N ILE A 218 11.73 5.32 13.95
CA ILE A 218 11.60 6.31 12.88
C ILE A 218 12.98 6.83 12.50
N GLU A 219 13.31 6.67 11.23
CA GLU A 219 14.44 7.34 10.60
C GLU A 219 13.91 8.35 9.60
N ASN A 220 14.26 9.62 9.79
CA ASN A 220 14.06 10.63 8.76
C ASN A 220 15.16 10.49 7.69
N GLY A 221 14.83 10.77 6.44
CA GLY A 221 15.78 10.68 5.33
C GLY A 221 15.15 10.18 4.04
N THR A 222 15.97 9.97 3.02
CA THR A 222 15.51 9.51 1.72
C THR A 222 15.55 7.98 1.61
N ARG A 223 14.60 7.42 0.87
CA ARG A 223 14.52 6.00 0.52
C ARG A 223 14.56 5.82 -1.00
N PRO A 224 14.95 4.64 -1.50
CA PRO A 224 14.81 4.32 -2.91
C PRO A 224 13.36 4.55 -3.38
N GLN A 225 13.19 5.29 -4.47
CA GLN A 225 11.88 5.57 -5.07
C GLN A 225 11.41 4.40 -5.93
N LEU A 226 10.16 3.99 -5.75
CA LEU A 226 9.51 3.03 -6.65
C LEU A 226 9.02 3.73 -7.93
N ARG A 227 9.84 3.66 -8.98
CA ARG A 227 9.55 4.24 -10.32
C ARG A 227 8.95 3.23 -11.29
N GLU A 228 7.88 2.55 -10.88
CA GLU A 228 7.23 1.52 -11.70
C GLU A 228 6.56 2.11 -12.94
N THR A 229 5.84 3.23 -12.80
CA THR A 229 5.16 3.90 -13.90
C THR A 229 6.12 4.32 -14.99
N GLU A 230 7.24 4.97 -14.65
CA GLU A 230 8.26 5.41 -15.61
C GLU A 230 8.96 4.22 -16.27
N ARG A 231 9.27 3.17 -15.49
CA ARG A 231 9.91 1.96 -16.02
C ARG A 231 9.01 1.24 -17.02
N VAL A 232 7.71 1.13 -16.71
CA VAL A 232 6.71 0.56 -17.60
C VAL A 232 6.52 1.42 -18.84
N ALA A 233 6.31 2.73 -18.67
CA ALA A 233 6.13 3.66 -19.78
C ALA A 233 7.32 3.63 -20.74
N LYS A 234 8.56 3.70 -20.22
CA LYS A 234 9.78 3.61 -21.02
C LYS A 234 9.83 2.32 -21.83
N LYS A 235 9.58 1.18 -21.19
CA LYS A 235 9.65 -0.11 -21.86
C LYS A 235 8.53 -0.32 -22.89
N VAL A 236 7.34 0.25 -22.66
CA VAL A 236 6.27 0.28 -23.67
C VAL A 236 6.67 1.14 -24.85
N LYS A 237 7.21 2.34 -24.63
CA LYS A 237 7.76 3.20 -25.70
C LYS A 237 8.83 2.50 -26.52
N ASP A 238 9.77 1.82 -25.86
CA ASP A 238 10.82 1.02 -26.51
C ASP A 238 10.22 -0.08 -27.41
N ILE A 239 9.18 -0.78 -26.94
CA ILE A 239 8.50 -1.83 -27.72
C ILE A 239 7.75 -1.25 -28.93
N LEU A 240 7.15 -0.08 -28.77
CA LEU A 240 6.40 0.60 -29.82
C LEU A 240 7.29 1.39 -30.79
N GLY A 241 8.59 1.48 -30.54
CA GLY A 241 9.51 2.32 -31.33
C GLY A 241 9.21 3.81 -31.22
N ILE A 242 8.53 4.24 -30.15
CA ILE A 242 8.26 5.65 -29.86
C ILE A 242 9.49 6.19 -29.15
N PHE A 243 10.36 6.85 -29.90
CA PHE A 243 11.48 7.57 -29.33
C PHE A 243 11.00 8.98 -28.99
N ASP A 244 11.22 9.42 -27.75
CA ASP A 244 10.98 10.81 -27.39
C ASP A 244 11.90 11.67 -28.27
N HIS A 245 11.34 12.34 -29.27
CA HIS A 245 12.01 13.38 -30.03
C HIS A 245 12.20 14.57 -29.09
N GLN A 246 13.18 14.51 -28.20
CA GLN A 246 13.63 15.71 -27.52
C GLN A 246 14.38 16.59 -28.53
N HIS A 247 13.85 17.80 -28.67
CA HIS A 247 14.32 18.87 -29.53
C HIS A 247 15.84 19.08 -29.44
N ALA A 248 16.46 19.18 -30.63
CA ALA A 248 17.77 19.79 -30.83
C ALA A 248 17.74 21.29 -30.52
#